data_AF-X1CCK6-F1
#
_entry.id   AF-X1CCK6-F1
#
_cell.length_a   1.000
_cell.length_b   1.000
_cell.length_c   1.000
_cell.angle_alpha   90.00
_cell.angle_beta   90.00
_cell.angle_gamma   90.00
#
_symmetry.space_group_name_H-M   'P 1'
#
loop_
_entity.id
_entity.type
_entity.pdbx_description
1 polymer ?
#
loop_
_entity_poly.entity_id
_entity_poly.type
_entity_poly.pdbx_seq_one_letter_code
_entity_poly.pdbx_strand_id
1 'polypeptide(L)'
;EKAFSAVSWNLRDENYVEKILKGAAEAVIRTICANMPLELIIRERREIIDHVLKDLHELSADWGILIETFEILEVIIVESELKKNMEALKQQIEYQKARIAKANAEKESRLKELQVQNEIGTKEQLVLREIGLRKKEKEIAIAEKERERKQIEADGERLKVIIEADAQASAIKKTLIAQAEGEAESIRQQMLAQAEGFQEQVDAMSNADQRFLAVQLTNILPEIFKHLSPDKMFIMGNGDEAFSALSKSILPFLQLLPEYSDKIKNFLGN
;
A
#
# COMPACT_ATOMS: atom_id res chain seq x y z
N GLU A 1 -81.34 60.05 -15.25
CA GLU A 1 -82.17 59.00 -14.64
C GLU A 1 -83.42 58.79 -15.50
N LYS A 2 -83.42 57.80 -16.39
CA LYS A 2 -84.64 57.38 -17.10
C LYS A 2 -85.24 56.22 -16.29
N ALA A 3 -86.42 56.47 -15.73
CA ALA A 3 -87.10 55.57 -14.81
C ALA A 3 -87.41 54.21 -15.46
N PHE A 4 -87.23 53.16 -14.67
CA PHE A 4 -87.60 51.76 -14.88
C PHE A 4 -89.14 51.53 -14.98
N SER A 5 -89.90 52.43 -15.62
CA SER A 5 -91.37 52.45 -15.52
C SER A 5 -92.11 52.28 -16.85
N ALA A 6 -91.72 51.30 -17.66
CA ALA A 6 -92.54 50.93 -18.82
C ALA A 6 -92.51 49.43 -19.12
N VAL A 7 -92.60 48.57 -18.10
CA VAL A 7 -93.14 47.23 -18.32
C VAL A 7 -94.66 47.40 -18.42
N SER A 8 -95.16 47.53 -19.65
CA SER A 8 -96.60 47.48 -19.91
C SER A 8 -97.07 46.05 -19.66
N TRP A 9 -97.83 45.82 -18.58
CA TRP A 9 -98.46 44.53 -18.28
C TRP A 9 -99.66 44.22 -19.19
N ASN A 10 -99.57 44.65 -20.45
CA ASN A 10 -100.67 44.53 -21.40
C ASN A 10 -100.50 43.22 -22.16
N LEU A 11 -101.33 42.22 -21.84
CA LEU A 11 -101.31 40.89 -22.46
C LEU A 11 -101.50 40.91 -23.99
N ARG A 12 -101.93 42.05 -24.55
CA ARG A 12 -102.17 42.26 -25.98
C ARG A 12 -100.97 42.80 -26.76
N ASP A 13 -99.86 43.14 -26.08
CA ASP A 13 -98.61 43.49 -26.76
C ASP A 13 -98.00 42.22 -27.37
N GLU A 14 -97.68 42.25 -28.66
CA GLU A 14 -97.01 41.14 -29.35
C GLU A 14 -95.68 40.74 -28.68
N ASN A 15 -95.01 41.69 -28.02
CA ASN A 15 -93.71 41.50 -27.37
C ASN A 15 -93.81 41.35 -25.83
N TYR A 16 -94.98 40.97 -25.30
CA TYR A 16 -95.21 40.87 -23.85
C TYR A 16 -94.24 39.89 -23.16
N VAL A 17 -94.07 38.69 -23.73
CA VAL A 17 -93.19 37.63 -23.19
C VAL A 17 -91.73 38.05 -23.24
N GLU A 18 -91.29 38.66 -24.34
CA GLU A 18 -89.91 39.13 -24.50
C GLU A 18 -89.56 40.21 -23.47
N LYS A 19 -90.45 41.18 -23.23
CA LYS A 19 -90.24 42.24 -22.25
C LYS A 19 -90.10 41.69 -20.83
N ILE A 20 -90.90 40.69 -20.46
CA ILE A 20 -90.85 40.06 -19.13
C ILE A 20 -89.55 39.28 -18.96
N LEU A 21 -89.21 38.42 -19.94
CA LEU A 21 -87.97 37.65 -19.90
C LEU A 21 -86.74 38.56 -19.87
N LYS A 22 -86.73 39.63 -20.67
CA LYS A 22 -85.65 40.62 -20.67
C LYS A 22 -85.53 41.32 -19.31
N GLY A 23 -86.64 41.74 -18.71
CA GLY A 23 -86.64 42.37 -17.40
C GLY A 23 -86.14 41.43 -16.30
N ALA A 24 -86.56 40.17 -16.33
CA ALA A 24 -86.11 39.15 -15.39
C ALA A 24 -84.61 38.85 -15.55
N ALA A 25 -84.14 38.64 -16.79
CA ALA A 25 -82.73 38.44 -17.08
C ALA A 25 -81.86 39.63 -16.67
N GLU A 26 -82.29 40.86 -16.95
CA GLU A 26 -81.56 42.04 -16.52
C GLU A 26 -81.46 42.13 -14.99
N ALA A 27 -82.55 41.82 -14.28
CA ALA A 27 -82.58 41.85 -12.82
C ALA A 27 -81.66 40.78 -12.19
N VAL A 28 -81.68 39.55 -12.71
CA VAL A 28 -80.82 38.45 -12.24
C VAL A 28 -79.34 38.77 -12.51
N ILE A 29 -79.00 39.18 -13.73
CA ILE A 29 -77.62 39.56 -14.10
C ILE A 29 -77.12 40.69 -13.20
N ARG A 30 -77.93 41.72 -12.97
CA ARG A 30 -77.59 42.85 -12.11
C ARG A 30 -77.29 42.40 -10.69
N THR A 31 -78.10 41.51 -10.14
CA THR A 31 -77.95 40.99 -8.77
C THR A 31 -76.67 40.17 -8.62
N ILE A 32 -76.39 39.27 -9.56
CA ILE A 32 -75.20 38.42 -9.51
C ILE A 32 -73.92 39.26 -9.69
N CYS A 33 -73.91 40.19 -10.65
CA CYS A 33 -72.78 41.08 -10.86
C CYS A 33 -72.52 42.02 -9.67
N ALA A 34 -73.54 42.38 -8.88
CA ALA A 34 -73.36 43.21 -7.69
C ALA A 34 -72.66 42.46 -6.53
N ASN A 35 -72.84 41.14 -6.46
CA ASN A 35 -72.28 40.30 -5.40
C ASN A 35 -70.90 39.71 -5.74
N MET A 36 -70.42 39.92 -6.98
CA MET A 36 -69.17 39.34 -7.47
C MET A 36 -68.07 40.41 -7.63
N PRO A 37 -66.82 40.12 -7.24
CA PRO A 37 -65.71 41.02 -7.51
C PRO A 37 -65.45 41.14 -9.02
N LEU A 38 -65.03 42.33 -9.46
CA LEU A 38 -64.86 42.67 -10.86
C LEU A 38 -63.83 41.78 -11.59
N GLU A 39 -62.81 41.32 -10.87
CA GLU A 39 -61.77 40.43 -11.41
C GLU A 39 -62.36 39.09 -11.86
N LEU A 40 -63.30 38.54 -11.08
CA LEU A 40 -63.97 37.29 -11.42
C LEU A 40 -64.92 37.50 -12.62
N ILE A 41 -65.61 38.64 -12.67
CA ILE A 41 -66.51 38.97 -13.79
C ILE A 41 -65.75 38.97 -15.14
N ILE A 42 -64.52 39.47 -15.15
CA ILE A 42 -63.70 39.55 -16.36
C ILE A 42 -63.06 38.19 -16.69
N ARG A 43 -62.62 37.44 -15.66
CA ARG A 43 -61.79 36.24 -15.84
C ARG A 43 -62.62 34.95 -15.98
N GLU A 44 -63.68 34.81 -15.20
CA GLU A 44 -64.41 33.56 -14.96
C GLU A 44 -65.88 33.68 -15.37
N ARG A 45 -66.09 33.87 -16.68
CA ARG A 45 -67.43 34.02 -17.28
C ARG A 45 -68.34 32.82 -17.05
N ARG A 46 -67.78 31.62 -16.89
CA ARG A 46 -68.56 30.39 -16.71
C ARG A 46 -69.33 30.38 -15.40
N GLU A 47 -68.70 30.83 -14.31
CA GLU A 47 -69.36 30.88 -13.01
C GLU A 47 -70.57 31.82 -13.03
N ILE A 48 -70.44 32.97 -13.72
CA ILE A 48 -71.56 33.89 -13.92
C ILE A 48 -72.68 33.21 -14.70
N ILE A 49 -72.35 32.52 -15.79
CA ILE A 49 -73.34 31.82 -16.63
C ILE A 49 -74.09 30.78 -15.80
N ASP A 50 -73.38 29.98 -15.01
CA ASP A 50 -73.99 28.92 -14.18
C ASP A 50 -74.92 29.50 -13.11
N HIS A 51 -74.49 30.57 -12.43
CA HIS A 51 -75.32 31.26 -11.42
C HIS A 51 -76.55 31.92 -12.04
N VAL A 52 -76.38 32.64 -13.16
CA VAL A 52 -77.47 33.32 -13.86
C VAL A 52 -78.49 32.31 -14.38
N LEU A 53 -78.00 31.21 -14.98
CA LEU A 53 -78.85 30.17 -15.56
C LEU A 53 -79.66 29.46 -14.48
N LYS A 54 -79.07 29.16 -13.32
CA LYS A 54 -79.79 28.58 -12.19
C LYS A 54 -80.95 29.46 -11.72
N ASP A 55 -80.68 30.73 -11.42
CA ASP A 55 -81.71 31.66 -10.93
C ASP A 55 -82.78 31.93 -12.00
N LEU A 56 -82.38 32.00 -13.27
CA LEU A 56 -83.31 32.14 -14.39
C LEU A 56 -84.18 30.90 -14.60
N HIS A 57 -83.64 29.69 -14.43
CA HIS A 57 -84.41 28.44 -14.50
C HIS A 57 -85.44 28.37 -13.37
N GLU A 58 -85.07 28.78 -12.15
CA GLU A 58 -86.00 28.86 -11.02
C GLU A 58 -87.17 29.82 -11.29
N LEU A 59 -86.89 31.01 -11.84
CA LEU A 59 -87.92 32.00 -12.17
C LEU A 59 -88.79 31.60 -13.38
N SER A 60 -88.18 31.00 -14.41
CA SER A 60 -88.88 30.63 -15.65
C SER A 60 -89.71 29.34 -15.52
N ALA A 61 -89.44 28.52 -14.50
CA ALA A 61 -90.25 27.34 -14.19
C ALA A 61 -91.72 27.71 -13.90
N ASP A 62 -91.96 28.79 -13.18
CA ASP A 62 -93.31 29.29 -12.88
C ASP A 62 -94.06 29.75 -14.14
N TRP A 63 -93.33 30.09 -15.21
CA TRP A 63 -93.88 30.55 -16.48
C TRP A 63 -93.98 29.44 -17.53
N GLY A 64 -93.45 28.25 -17.26
CA GLY A 64 -93.39 27.14 -18.21
C GLY A 64 -92.43 27.38 -19.39
N ILE A 65 -91.41 28.23 -19.21
CA ILE A 65 -90.41 28.57 -20.23
C ILE A 65 -89.10 27.84 -19.89
N LEU A 66 -88.48 27.21 -20.89
CA LEU A 66 -87.17 26.56 -20.76
C LEU A 66 -86.11 27.40 -21.46
N ILE A 67 -85.03 27.71 -20.74
CA ILE A 67 -83.88 28.44 -21.28
C ILE A 67 -82.79 27.41 -21.59
N GLU A 68 -82.52 27.18 -22.87
CA GLU A 68 -81.52 26.20 -23.29
C GLU A 68 -80.08 26.70 -23.11
N THR A 69 -79.83 27.95 -23.51
CA THR A 69 -78.47 28.51 -23.58
C THR A 69 -78.45 29.95 -23.10
N PHE A 70 -77.43 30.29 -22.32
CA PHE A 70 -77.09 31.65 -21.92
C PHE A 70 -75.63 31.93 -22.22
N GLU A 71 -75.36 32.97 -23.01
CA GLU A 71 -74.01 33.33 -23.44
C GLU A 71 -73.72 34.81 -23.18
N ILE A 72 -72.50 35.08 -22.71
CA ILE A 72 -72.00 36.44 -22.50
C ILE A 72 -71.14 36.82 -23.71
N LEU A 73 -71.65 37.70 -24.56
CA LEU A 73 -70.95 38.19 -25.75
C LEU A 73 -69.75 39.07 -25.37
N GLU A 74 -70.02 40.18 -24.69
CA GLU A 74 -69.02 41.19 -24.38
C GLU A 74 -69.26 41.79 -22.98
N VAL A 75 -68.16 42.07 -22.28
CA VAL A 75 -68.16 42.79 -21.00
C VAL A 75 -67.32 44.03 -21.18
N ILE A 76 -67.95 45.20 -21.08
CA ILE A 76 -67.31 46.50 -21.26
C ILE A 76 -67.28 47.21 -19.92
N ILE A 77 -66.08 47.62 -19.49
CA ILE A 77 -65.92 48.52 -18.35
C ILE A 77 -66.21 49.94 -18.84
N VAL A 78 -67.30 50.54 -18.34
CA VAL A 78 -67.75 51.88 -18.76
C VAL A 78 -66.73 52.96 -18.35
N GLU A 79 -66.10 52.81 -17.18
CA GLU A 79 -65.16 53.78 -16.65
C GLU A 79 -63.72 53.53 -17.13
N SER A 80 -63.16 54.47 -17.89
CA SER A 80 -61.83 54.34 -18.47
C SER A 80 -60.69 54.41 -17.45
N GLU A 81 -60.87 55.13 -16.33
CA GLU A 81 -59.85 55.23 -15.28
C GLU A 81 -59.70 53.92 -14.52
N LEU A 82 -60.82 53.30 -14.17
CA LEU A 82 -60.84 52.00 -13.52
C LEU A 82 -60.15 50.94 -14.38
N LYS A 83 -60.41 50.93 -15.70
CA LYS A 83 -59.70 50.06 -16.64
C LYS A 83 -58.18 50.26 -16.60
N LYS A 84 -57.70 51.51 -16.63
CA LYS A 84 -56.26 51.82 -16.56
C LYS A 84 -55.64 51.34 -15.24
N ASN A 85 -56.33 51.54 -14.12
CA ASN A 85 -55.86 51.11 -12.80
C ASN A 85 -55.76 49.58 -12.71
N MET A 86 -56.73 48.86 -13.25
CA MET A 86 -56.69 47.39 -13.32
C MET A 86 -55.55 46.89 -14.21
N GLU A 87 -55.34 47.51 -15.37
CA GLU A 87 -54.21 47.19 -16.26
C GLU A 87 -52.87 47.43 -15.55
N ALA A 88 -52.73 48.53 -14.81
CA ALA A 88 -51.55 48.83 -14.02
C ALA A 88 -51.31 47.79 -12.91
N LEU A 89 -52.35 47.40 -12.16
CA LEU A 89 -52.25 46.36 -11.13
C LEU A 89 -51.84 45.02 -11.73
N LYS A 90 -52.43 44.63 -12.87
CA LYS A 90 -52.07 43.41 -13.58
C LYS A 90 -50.60 43.44 -14.02
N GLN A 91 -50.13 44.54 -14.59
CA GLN A 91 -48.73 44.70 -14.98
C GLN A 91 -47.79 44.61 -13.77
N GLN A 92 -48.17 45.20 -12.63
CA GLN A 92 -47.40 45.08 -11.40
C GLN A 92 -47.33 43.63 -10.90
N ILE A 93 -48.44 42.90 -10.89
CA ILE A 93 -48.49 41.49 -10.47
C ILE A 93 -47.59 40.64 -11.37
N GLU A 94 -47.70 40.79 -12.69
CA GLU A 94 -46.86 40.06 -13.64
C GLU A 94 -45.38 40.43 -13.48
N TYR A 95 -45.07 41.71 -13.26
CA TYR A 95 -43.71 42.15 -12.97
C TYR A 95 -43.16 41.54 -11.67
N GLN A 96 -43.96 41.51 -10.61
CA GLN A 96 -43.57 40.88 -9.34
C GLN A 96 -43.34 39.38 -9.52
N LYS A 97 -44.24 38.70 -10.23
CA LYS A 97 -44.12 37.27 -10.54
C LYS A 97 -42.86 36.98 -11.36
N ALA A 98 -42.59 37.77 -12.39
CA ALA A 98 -41.38 37.69 -13.19
C ALA A 98 -40.11 37.95 -12.36
N ARG A 99 -40.15 38.93 -11.45
CA ARG A 99 -39.05 39.25 -10.54
C ARG A 99 -38.75 38.09 -9.58
N ILE A 100 -39.78 37.48 -9.00
CA ILE A 100 -39.64 36.29 -8.14
C ILE A 100 -39.09 35.11 -8.93
N ALA A 101 -39.62 34.86 -10.13
CA ALA A 101 -39.14 33.80 -11.00
C ALA A 101 -37.65 33.98 -11.34
N LYS A 102 -37.23 35.20 -11.68
CA LYS A 102 -35.83 35.54 -11.95
C LYS A 102 -34.95 35.33 -10.71
N ALA A 103 -35.37 35.81 -9.55
CA ALA A 103 -34.64 35.64 -8.30
C ALA A 103 -34.48 34.15 -7.93
N ASN A 104 -35.50 33.33 -8.18
CA ASN A 104 -35.42 31.89 -7.95
C ASN A 104 -34.47 31.21 -8.94
N ALA A 105 -34.50 31.58 -10.22
CA ALA A 105 -33.58 31.07 -11.23
C ALA A 105 -32.11 31.42 -10.91
N GLU A 106 -31.85 32.65 -10.45
CA GLU A 106 -30.50 33.06 -10.02
C GLU A 106 -30.02 32.28 -8.79
N LYS A 107 -30.89 32.07 -7.80
CA LYS A 107 -30.58 31.23 -6.63
C LYS A 107 -30.25 29.80 -7.04
N GLU A 108 -31.04 29.22 -7.95
CA GLU A 108 -30.81 27.86 -8.43
C GLU A 108 -29.50 27.73 -9.20
N SER A 109 -29.20 28.70 -10.08
CA SER A 109 -27.91 28.76 -10.80
C SER A 109 -26.73 28.82 -9.83
N ARG A 110 -26.81 29.71 -8.82
CA ARG A 110 -25.76 29.85 -7.81
C ARG A 110 -25.58 28.58 -6.98
N LEU A 111 -26.65 27.89 -6.63
CA LEU A 111 -26.55 26.61 -5.92
C LEU A 111 -25.86 25.54 -6.78
N LYS A 112 -26.18 25.46 -8.08
CA LYS A 112 -25.50 24.55 -9.01
C LYS A 112 -24.01 24.87 -9.15
N GLU A 113 -23.65 26.15 -9.25
CA GLU A 113 -22.25 26.59 -9.29
C GLU A 113 -21.49 26.21 -8.02
N LEU A 114 -22.09 26.41 -6.85
CA LEU A 114 -21.49 26.00 -5.56
C LEU A 114 -21.33 24.49 -5.46
N GLN A 115 -22.30 23.71 -5.95
CA GLN A 115 -22.19 22.24 -6.02
C GLN A 115 -21.02 21.81 -6.89
N VAL A 116 -20.91 22.38 -8.10
CA VAL A 116 -19.79 22.11 -9.02
C VAL A 116 -18.46 22.48 -8.39
N GLN A 117 -18.35 23.64 -7.72
CA GLN A 117 -17.12 24.03 -7.02
C GLN A 117 -16.75 23.07 -5.89
N ASN A 118 -17.72 22.60 -5.10
CA ASN A 118 -17.48 21.61 -4.04
C ASN A 118 -17.04 20.26 -4.62
N GLU A 119 -17.66 19.81 -5.73
CA GLU A 119 -17.26 18.59 -6.43
C GLU A 119 -15.86 18.69 -7.01
N ILE A 120 -15.48 19.84 -7.57
CA ILE A 120 -14.12 20.07 -8.06
C ILE A 120 -13.14 20.08 -6.89
N GLY A 121 -13.42 20.81 -5.81
CA GLY A 121 -12.54 20.88 -4.64
C GLY A 121 -12.33 19.53 -3.97
N THR A 122 -13.37 18.69 -3.88
CA THR A 122 -13.24 17.32 -3.37
C THR A 122 -12.41 16.43 -4.29
N LYS A 123 -12.60 16.51 -5.62
CA LYS A 123 -11.78 15.79 -6.60
C LYS A 123 -10.31 16.21 -6.53
N GLU A 124 -10.03 17.51 -6.43
CA GLU A 124 -8.66 18.03 -6.28
C GLU A 124 -7.99 17.51 -5.01
N GLN A 125 -8.70 17.52 -3.87
CA GLN A 125 -8.18 16.95 -2.61
C GLN A 125 -7.87 15.46 -2.72
N LEU A 126 -8.72 14.68 -3.40
CA LEU A 126 -8.48 13.25 -3.65
C LEU A 126 -7.24 13.03 -4.51
N VAL A 127 -7.08 13.79 -5.59
CA VAL A 127 -5.90 13.73 -6.48
C VAL A 127 -4.63 14.09 -5.72
N LEU A 128 -4.64 15.15 -4.91
CA LEU A 128 -3.50 15.53 -4.07
C LEU A 128 -3.14 14.43 -3.06
N ARG A 129 -4.14 13.79 -2.45
CA ARG A 129 -3.92 12.65 -1.55
C ARG A 129 -3.31 11.46 -2.28
N GLU A 130 -3.79 11.14 -3.48
CA GLU A 130 -3.25 10.05 -4.31
C GLU A 130 -1.80 10.33 -4.74
N ILE A 131 -1.50 11.55 -5.18
CA ILE A 131 -0.13 11.98 -5.50
C ILE A 131 0.77 11.85 -4.26
N GLY A 132 0.27 12.24 -3.09
CA GLY A 132 0.98 12.10 -1.81
C GLY A 132 1.28 10.64 -1.46
N LEU A 133 0.30 9.74 -1.63
CA LEU A 133 0.50 8.30 -1.43
C LEU A 133 1.52 7.72 -2.41
N ARG A 134 1.39 8.03 -3.72
CA ARG A 134 2.33 7.59 -4.75
C ARG A 134 3.76 8.07 -4.51
N LYS A 135 3.95 9.29 -3.97
CA LYS A 135 5.28 9.77 -3.58
C LYS A 135 5.86 8.94 -2.43
N LYS A 136 5.06 8.67 -1.39
CA LYS A 136 5.48 7.81 -0.28
C LYS A 136 5.80 6.38 -0.72
N GLU A 137 4.98 5.80 -1.59
CA GLU A 137 5.24 4.47 -2.16
C GLU A 137 6.55 4.44 -2.95
N LYS A 138 6.82 5.48 -3.76
CA LYS A 138 8.11 5.61 -4.46
C LYS A 138 9.29 5.73 -3.49
N GLU A 139 9.16 6.52 -2.43
CA GLU A 139 10.18 6.66 -1.39
C GLU A 139 10.46 5.31 -0.70
N ILE A 140 9.40 4.57 -0.33
CA ILE A 140 9.52 3.22 0.26
C ILE A 140 10.23 2.27 -0.72
N ALA A 141 9.83 2.25 -1.99
CA ALA A 141 10.44 1.39 -3.00
C ALA A 141 11.92 1.73 -3.24
N ILE A 142 12.31 3.01 -3.19
CA ILE A 142 13.72 3.42 -3.26
C ILE A 142 14.49 2.93 -2.02
N ALA A 143 13.92 3.09 -0.82
CA ALA A 143 14.54 2.64 0.42
C ALA A 143 14.69 1.11 0.47
N GLU A 144 13.72 0.35 -0.04
CA GLU A 144 13.80 -1.10 -0.17
C GLU A 144 14.92 -1.52 -1.13
N LYS A 145 15.01 -0.89 -2.32
CA LYS A 145 16.11 -1.13 -3.26
C LYS A 145 17.48 -0.79 -2.67
N GLU A 146 17.56 0.26 -1.85
CA GLU A 146 18.81 0.62 -1.19
C GLU A 146 19.21 -0.40 -0.12
N ARG A 147 18.24 -0.94 0.63
CA ARG A 147 18.46 -2.04 1.58
C ARG A 147 18.92 -3.31 0.85
N GLU A 148 18.27 -3.66 -0.25
CA GLU A 148 18.64 -4.81 -1.07
C GLU A 148 20.06 -4.66 -1.63
N ARG A 149 20.42 -3.47 -2.14
CA ARG A 149 21.80 -3.20 -2.58
C ARG A 149 22.82 -3.37 -1.46
N LYS A 150 22.54 -2.86 -0.26
CA LYS A 150 23.42 -3.01 0.91
C LYS A 150 23.59 -4.47 1.33
N GLN A 151 22.52 -5.28 1.23
CA GLN A 151 22.61 -6.72 1.50
C GLN A 151 23.48 -7.43 0.46
N ILE A 152 23.28 -7.15 -0.83
CA ILE A 152 24.08 -7.72 -1.92
C ILE A 152 25.56 -7.32 -1.78
N GLU A 153 25.84 -6.07 -1.44
CA GLU A 153 27.20 -5.58 -1.22
C GLU A 153 27.86 -6.27 -0.02
N ALA A 154 27.16 -6.38 1.11
CA ALA A 154 27.64 -7.09 2.29
C ALA A 154 27.88 -8.59 2.02
N ASP A 155 26.99 -9.24 1.29
CA ASP A 155 27.16 -10.65 0.91
C ASP A 155 28.30 -10.82 -0.11
N GLY A 156 28.47 -9.87 -1.02
CA GLY A 156 29.61 -9.81 -1.93
C GLY A 156 30.94 -9.64 -1.20
N GLU A 157 31.01 -8.78 -0.18
CA GLU A 157 32.20 -8.62 0.68
C GLU A 157 32.49 -9.90 1.47
N ARG A 158 31.47 -10.51 2.07
CA ARG A 158 31.62 -11.81 2.77
C ARG A 158 32.17 -12.88 1.84
N LEU A 159 31.64 -12.99 0.62
CA LEU A 159 32.12 -13.94 -0.37
C LEU A 159 33.57 -13.66 -0.78
N LYS A 160 33.97 -12.39 -0.96
CA LYS A 160 35.36 -12.03 -1.24
C LYS A 160 36.31 -12.47 -0.12
N VAL A 161 35.95 -12.22 1.13
CA VAL A 161 36.76 -12.62 2.30
C VAL A 161 36.93 -14.15 2.34
N ILE A 162 35.87 -14.91 2.05
CA ILE A 162 35.95 -16.38 2.00
C ILE A 162 36.87 -16.83 0.87
N ILE A 163 36.72 -16.28 -0.33
CA ILE A 163 37.56 -16.62 -1.49
C ILE A 163 39.03 -16.27 -1.23
N GLU A 164 39.31 -15.12 -0.63
CA GLU A 164 40.67 -14.72 -0.25
C GLU A 164 41.26 -15.65 0.80
N ALA A 165 40.49 -16.02 1.83
CA ALA A 165 40.91 -16.98 2.84
C ALA A 165 41.20 -18.37 2.23
N ASP A 166 40.34 -18.86 1.32
CA ASP A 166 40.53 -20.13 0.62
C ASP A 166 41.74 -20.09 -0.33
N ALA A 167 41.96 -18.95 -1.01
CA ALA A 167 43.12 -18.73 -1.86
C ALA A 167 44.42 -18.71 -1.05
N GLN A 168 44.43 -18.02 0.09
CA GLN A 168 45.57 -18.02 1.01
C GLN A 168 45.83 -19.41 1.59
N ALA A 169 44.80 -20.12 2.04
CA ALA A 169 44.93 -21.48 2.54
C ALA A 169 45.50 -22.43 1.47
N SER A 170 45.07 -22.27 0.22
CA SER A 170 45.59 -23.03 -0.92
C SER A 170 47.04 -22.67 -1.26
N ALA A 171 47.40 -21.38 -1.17
CA ALA A 171 48.77 -20.92 -1.37
C ALA A 171 49.71 -21.47 -0.29
N ILE A 172 49.31 -21.41 0.98
CA ILE A 172 50.07 -21.97 2.11
C ILE A 172 50.26 -23.48 1.95
N LYS A 173 49.21 -24.21 1.55
CA LYS A 173 49.33 -25.65 1.25
C LYS A 173 50.35 -25.91 0.15
N LYS A 174 50.33 -25.14 -0.94
CA LYS A 174 51.31 -25.27 -2.03
C LYS A 174 52.73 -24.96 -1.58
N THR A 175 52.94 -23.91 -0.77
CA THR A 175 54.27 -23.57 -0.26
C THR A 175 54.79 -24.60 0.72
N LEU A 176 53.93 -25.18 1.57
CA LEU A 176 54.31 -26.24 2.49
C LEU A 176 54.67 -27.53 1.74
N ILE A 177 53.94 -27.88 0.68
CA ILE A 177 54.28 -29.01 -0.18
C ILE A 177 55.62 -28.75 -0.88
N ALA A 178 55.83 -27.56 -1.44
CA ALA A 178 57.10 -27.20 -2.09
C ALA A 178 58.29 -27.17 -1.11
N GLN A 179 58.09 -26.73 0.13
CA GLN A 179 59.11 -26.80 1.19
C GLN A 179 59.38 -28.25 1.60
N ALA A 180 58.35 -29.06 1.77
CA ALA A 180 58.51 -30.48 2.09
C ALA A 180 59.20 -31.26 0.95
N GLU A 181 58.92 -30.93 -0.31
CA GLU A 181 59.61 -31.48 -1.47
C GLU A 181 61.06 -30.99 -1.54
N GLY A 182 61.31 -29.70 -1.30
CA GLY A 182 62.66 -29.13 -1.25
C GLY A 182 63.52 -29.72 -0.12
N GLU A 183 62.94 -29.96 1.06
CA GLU A 183 63.59 -30.64 2.18
C GLU A 183 63.80 -32.12 1.88
N ALA A 184 62.82 -32.81 1.27
CA ALA A 184 62.99 -34.20 0.86
C ALA A 184 64.08 -34.35 -0.22
N GLU A 185 64.20 -33.39 -1.13
CA GLU A 185 65.22 -33.37 -2.18
C GLU A 185 66.59 -32.99 -1.61
N SER A 186 66.68 -32.06 -0.67
CA SER A 186 67.94 -31.77 0.04
C SER A 186 68.39 -32.93 0.91
N ILE A 187 67.46 -33.65 1.57
CA ILE A 187 67.77 -34.87 2.31
C ILE A 187 68.24 -35.97 1.36
N ARG A 188 67.61 -36.15 0.19
CA ARG A 188 68.09 -37.11 -0.83
C ARG A 188 69.50 -36.75 -1.32
N GLN A 189 69.78 -35.48 -1.59
CA GLN A 189 71.11 -35.04 -2.00
C GLN A 189 72.15 -35.19 -0.89
N GLN A 190 71.79 -34.90 0.36
CA GLN A 190 72.66 -35.16 1.50
C GLN A 190 72.90 -36.65 1.72
N MET A 191 71.90 -37.51 1.52
CA MET A 191 72.09 -38.97 1.60
C MET A 191 73.01 -39.49 0.49
N LEU A 192 72.90 -38.95 -0.73
CA LEU A 192 73.81 -39.28 -1.84
C LEU A 192 75.24 -38.79 -1.54
N ALA A 193 75.39 -37.54 -1.09
CA ALA A 193 76.69 -36.97 -0.75
C ALA A 193 77.34 -37.67 0.46
N GLN A 194 76.55 -38.09 1.46
CA GLN A 194 77.03 -38.90 2.57
C GLN A 194 77.37 -40.32 2.13
N ALA A 195 76.63 -40.91 1.19
CA ALA A 195 76.96 -42.22 0.63
C ALA A 195 78.27 -42.19 -0.18
N GLU A 196 78.51 -41.11 -0.93
CA GLU A 196 79.78 -40.90 -1.65
C GLU A 196 80.95 -40.64 -0.68
N GLY A 197 80.75 -39.84 0.36
CA GLY A 197 81.75 -39.62 1.41
C GLY A 197 82.06 -40.88 2.24
N PHE A 198 81.06 -41.75 2.47
CA PHE A 198 81.27 -43.06 3.06
C PHE A 198 82.01 -44.01 2.12
N GLN A 199 81.77 -43.96 0.81
CA GLN A 199 82.52 -44.77 -0.17
C GLN A 199 83.99 -44.35 -0.22
N GLU A 200 84.31 -43.05 -0.22
CA GLU A 200 85.70 -42.59 -0.17
C GLU A 200 86.40 -42.92 1.15
N GLN A 201 85.69 -42.88 2.29
CA GLN A 201 86.23 -43.30 3.58
C GLN A 201 86.41 -44.81 3.70
N VAL A 202 85.52 -45.61 3.09
CA VAL A 202 85.64 -47.07 3.03
C VAL A 202 86.76 -47.50 2.08
N ASP A 203 86.97 -46.79 0.96
CA ASP A 203 88.09 -47.04 0.06
C ASP A 203 89.44 -46.63 0.70
N ALA A 204 89.46 -45.60 1.54
CA ALA A 204 90.63 -45.25 2.36
C ALA A 204 90.87 -46.20 3.56
N MET A 205 89.83 -46.89 4.05
CA MET A 205 89.94 -47.93 5.09
C MET A 205 90.29 -49.32 4.55
N SER A 206 90.30 -49.52 3.23
CA SER A 206 90.64 -50.81 2.61
C SER A 206 92.14 -51.15 2.61
N ASN A 207 93.01 -50.20 2.97
CA ASN A 207 94.47 -50.36 3.02
C ASN A 207 95.10 -49.86 4.34
N ALA A 208 94.64 -50.34 5.51
CA ALA A 208 95.49 -50.42 6.72
C ALA A 208 94.78 -51.14 7.88
N ASP A 209 95.27 -52.36 8.14
CA ASP A 209 95.34 -53.11 9.41
C ASP A 209 94.12 -53.20 10.37
N GLN A 210 93.83 -54.46 10.71
CA GLN A 210 92.90 -55.05 11.70
C GLN A 210 93.00 -54.50 13.15
N ARG A 211 93.69 -53.39 13.41
CA ARG A 211 93.80 -52.76 14.74
C ARG A 211 92.86 -51.56 14.94
N PHE A 212 92.27 -51.02 13.87
CA PHE A 212 91.36 -49.86 13.95
C PHE A 212 89.93 -50.23 14.43
N LEU A 213 89.47 -51.46 14.16
CA LEU A 213 88.18 -51.99 14.61
C LEU A 213 88.07 -52.11 16.14
N ALA A 214 89.18 -52.36 16.85
CA ALA A 214 89.19 -52.45 18.30
C ALA A 214 89.18 -51.07 19.00
N VAL A 215 89.74 -50.03 18.36
CA VAL A 215 89.85 -48.67 18.91
C VAL A 215 88.54 -47.88 18.75
N GLN A 216 87.81 -48.08 17.64
CA GLN A 216 86.48 -47.47 17.49
C GLN A 216 85.41 -48.13 18.37
N LEU A 217 85.47 -49.46 18.59
CA LEU A 217 84.57 -50.11 19.55
C LEU A 217 84.83 -49.64 20.99
N THR A 218 86.09 -49.37 21.37
CA THR A 218 86.41 -48.85 22.73
C THR A 218 86.05 -47.38 22.93
N ASN A 219 86.04 -46.55 21.88
CA ASN A 219 85.69 -45.12 22.00
C ASN A 219 84.19 -44.81 21.83
N ILE A 220 83.39 -45.70 21.23
CA ILE A 220 81.93 -45.51 21.10
C ILE A 220 81.17 -46.09 22.30
N LEU A 221 81.77 -47.06 23.02
CA LEU A 221 81.19 -47.68 24.22
C LEU A 221 80.86 -46.71 25.38
N PRO A 222 81.58 -45.60 25.62
CA PRO A 222 81.23 -44.66 26.69
C PRO A 222 80.21 -43.57 26.30
N GLU A 223 80.02 -43.27 25.02
CA GLU A 223 79.18 -42.13 24.59
C GLU A 223 77.69 -42.43 24.57
N ILE A 224 77.28 -43.70 24.42
CA ILE A 224 75.87 -44.10 24.54
C ILE A 224 75.38 -43.97 26.02
N PHE A 225 76.29 -43.98 26.99
CA PHE A 225 75.95 -43.87 28.42
C PHE A 225 75.90 -42.43 28.96
N LYS A 226 76.34 -41.41 28.22
CA LYS A 226 76.27 -40.00 28.68
C LYS A 226 74.92 -39.31 28.43
N HIS A 227 74.05 -39.89 27.60
CA HIS A 227 72.69 -39.36 27.37
C HIS A 227 71.57 -40.21 28.00
N LEU A 228 71.91 -41.26 28.75
CA LEU A 228 70.96 -41.97 29.61
C LEU A 228 71.28 -41.71 31.09
N SER A 229 71.02 -40.48 31.51
CA SER A 229 70.82 -40.15 32.92
C SER A 229 69.38 -40.52 33.31
N PRO A 230 69.16 -41.51 34.19
CA PRO A 230 67.87 -42.14 34.44
C PRO A 230 67.04 -41.44 35.54
N ASP A 231 66.85 -40.12 35.46
CA ASP A 231 66.20 -39.38 36.56
C ASP A 231 65.04 -38.43 36.17
N LYS A 232 64.58 -38.39 34.91
CA LYS A 232 63.41 -37.58 34.51
C LYS A 232 62.53 -38.15 33.39
N MET A 233 62.25 -39.46 33.39
CA MET A 233 61.08 -39.98 32.66
C MET A 233 59.95 -40.25 33.64
N PHE A 234 59.08 -39.26 33.79
CA PHE A 234 57.77 -39.45 34.38
C PHE A 234 56.97 -40.41 33.51
N ILE A 235 56.60 -41.55 34.09
CA ILE A 235 55.66 -42.50 33.53
C ILE A 235 54.27 -41.85 33.57
N MET A 236 53.78 -41.40 32.41
CA MET A 236 52.35 -41.17 32.18
C MET A 236 51.88 -42.16 31.12
N GLY A 237 51.12 -43.18 31.53
CA GLY A 237 50.43 -44.09 30.62
C GLY A 237 50.37 -45.53 31.13
N ASN A 238 49.18 -46.12 31.10
CA ASN A 238 48.82 -47.39 31.74
C ASN A 238 49.65 -48.61 31.29
N GLY A 239 50.22 -49.33 32.27
CA GLY A 239 50.00 -50.76 32.43
C GLY A 239 50.93 -51.71 31.69
N ASP A 240 50.57 -52.13 30.48
CA ASP A 240 50.94 -53.49 30.05
C ASP A 240 51.64 -53.61 28.68
N GLU A 241 51.62 -52.58 27.83
CA GLU A 241 52.23 -52.66 26.49
C GLU A 241 53.64 -52.06 26.38
N ALA A 242 54.04 -51.18 27.31
CA ALA A 242 55.37 -50.56 27.31
C ALA A 242 56.48 -51.52 27.79
N PHE A 243 56.14 -52.46 28.69
CA PHE A 243 57.12 -53.36 29.33
C PHE A 243 57.59 -54.48 28.40
N SER A 244 56.70 -54.98 27.54
CA SER A 244 57.01 -56.01 26.53
C SER A 244 57.98 -55.50 25.46
N ALA A 245 57.77 -54.27 24.98
CA ALA A 245 58.63 -53.65 23.98
C ALA A 245 60.03 -53.30 24.54
N LEU A 246 60.11 -52.87 25.81
CA LEU A 246 61.37 -52.62 26.51
C LEU A 246 62.13 -53.92 26.85
N SER A 247 61.44 -54.98 27.25
CA SER A 247 62.09 -56.26 27.58
C SER A 247 62.74 -56.92 26.36
N LYS A 248 62.10 -56.85 25.19
CA LYS A 248 62.66 -57.39 23.93
C LYS A 248 63.85 -56.61 23.40
N SER A 249 63.91 -55.29 23.66
CA SER A 249 65.01 -54.45 23.19
C SER A 249 66.23 -54.49 24.12
N ILE A 250 66.04 -54.78 25.41
CA ILE A 250 67.13 -54.74 26.42
C ILE A 250 67.76 -56.13 26.69
N LEU A 251 67.05 -57.24 26.47
CA LEU A 251 67.55 -58.59 26.75
C LEU A 251 68.89 -58.97 26.07
N PRO A 252 69.17 -58.59 24.81
CA PRO A 252 70.44 -58.90 24.15
C PRO A 252 71.65 -58.18 24.76
N PHE A 253 71.42 -57.06 25.45
CA PHE A 253 72.47 -56.21 26.01
C PHE A 253 72.85 -56.59 27.46
N LEU A 254 71.95 -57.24 28.19
CA LEU A 254 72.18 -57.71 29.58
C LEU A 254 73.07 -58.96 29.70
N GLN A 255 73.32 -59.69 28.61
CA GLN A 255 74.19 -60.87 28.61
C GLN A 255 75.69 -60.54 28.43
N LEU A 256 76.04 -59.29 28.07
CA LEU A 256 77.40 -58.92 27.67
C LEU A 256 78.22 -58.18 28.73
N LEU A 257 77.69 -57.88 29.92
CA LEU A 257 78.45 -57.18 30.97
C LEU A 257 78.14 -57.71 32.38
N PRO A 258 79.03 -58.51 33.00
CA PRO A 258 78.89 -58.99 34.37
C PRO A 258 79.11 -57.88 35.43
N GLU A 259 79.64 -56.72 35.04
CA GLU A 259 80.07 -55.67 35.97
C GLU A 259 78.93 -54.77 36.50
N TYR A 260 77.71 -54.89 35.95
CA TYR A 260 76.51 -54.19 36.47
C TYR A 260 75.56 -55.08 37.29
N SER A 261 75.87 -56.38 37.44
CA SER A 261 75.14 -57.30 38.34
C SER A 261 75.14 -56.81 39.80
N ASP A 262 76.28 -56.31 40.28
CA ASP A 262 76.45 -56.04 41.71
C ASP A 262 75.87 -54.69 42.14
N LYS A 263 75.81 -53.71 41.24
CA LYS A 263 75.14 -52.43 41.54
C LYS A 263 73.61 -52.53 41.52
N ILE A 264 73.04 -53.47 40.77
CA ILE A 264 71.58 -53.70 40.73
C ILE A 264 71.12 -54.58 41.91
N LYS A 265 71.94 -55.52 42.40
CA LYS A 265 71.64 -56.26 43.64
C LYS A 265 71.53 -55.36 44.87
N ASN A 266 72.33 -54.29 44.95
CA ASN A 266 72.23 -53.31 46.04
C ASN A 266 71.02 -52.37 45.91
N PHE A 267 70.42 -52.24 44.72
CA PHE A 267 69.21 -51.44 44.51
C PHE A 267 67.92 -52.25 44.73
N LEU A 268 67.97 -53.58 44.62
CA LEU A 268 66.85 -54.51 44.85
C LEU A 268 66.94 -55.22 46.23
N GLY A 269 67.78 -54.72 47.13
CA GLY A 269 68.03 -55.25 48.47
C GLY A 269 67.31 -54.50 49.59
N ASN A 270 66.02 -54.23 49.41
CA ASN A 270 64.93 -54.19 50.39
C ASN A 270 63.63 -53.77 49.69
#